data_AF-A0A7R7EM00-F1
#
_entry.id   AF-A0A7R7EM00-F1
#
_cell.length_a   1.000
_cell.length_b   1.000
_cell.length_c   1.000
_cell.angle_alpha   90.00
_cell.angle_beta   90.00
_cell.angle_gamma   90.00
#
_symmetry.space_group_name_H-M   'P 1'
#
loop_
_entity.id
_entity.type
_entity.pdbx_description
1 polymer ?
#
loop_
_entity_poly.entity_id
_entity_poly.type
_entity_poly.pdbx_seq_one_letter_code
_entity_poly.pdbx_strand_id
1 'polypeptide(L)'
;MAKTSDKNFWILFLLMLSGIVLGGFVGYAVRGMQYFTWLNYGQEFGFKNPIILNLGIMTITFGLKIKITLASILGVVISIFVYKKI
;
A
#
# COMPACT_ATOMS: atom_id res chain seq x y z
N MET A 1 26.51 -3.43 -28.66
CA MET A 1 26.65 -3.98 -27.29
C MET A 1 25.41 -3.55 -26.50
N ALA A 2 24.33 -4.33 -26.59
CA ALA A 2 23.08 -4.02 -25.89
C ALA A 2 23.19 -4.59 -24.48
N LYS A 3 23.25 -3.71 -23.48
CA LYS A 3 23.16 -4.09 -22.07
C LYS A 3 21.76 -4.67 -21.86
N THR A 4 21.63 -6.00 -21.85
CA THR A 4 20.47 -6.68 -21.31
C THR A 4 20.38 -6.27 -19.85
N SER A 5 19.62 -5.21 -19.58
CA SER A 5 19.23 -4.86 -18.23
C SER A 5 18.23 -5.94 -17.84
N ASP A 6 18.70 -6.96 -17.12
CA ASP A 6 17.84 -7.88 -16.37
C ASP A 6 17.04 -7.01 -15.40
N LYS A 7 15.92 -6.49 -15.90
CA LYS A 7 15.06 -5.58 -15.17
C LYS A 7 14.42 -6.41 -14.07
N ASN A 8 15.06 -6.40 -12.91
CA ASN A 8 14.69 -7.21 -11.78
C ASN A 8 13.25 -6.89 -11.38
N PHE A 9 12.35 -7.85 -11.59
CA PHE A 9 10.97 -7.79 -11.13
C PHE A 9 10.90 -7.46 -9.64
N TRP A 10 11.88 -7.95 -8.86
CA TRP A 10 12.05 -7.63 -7.45
C TRP A 10 12.20 -6.14 -7.15
N ILE A 11 12.91 -5.38 -8.00
CA ILE A 11 13.07 -3.93 -7.81
C ILE A 11 11.73 -3.23 -8.03
N LEU A 12 10.99 -3.59 -9.10
CA LEU A 12 9.67 -3.03 -9.36
C LEU A 12 8.71 -3.33 -8.19
N PHE A 13 8.72 -4.56 -7.70
CA PHE A 13 7.88 -4.98 -6.59
C PHE A 13 8.17 -4.18 -5.30
N LEU A 14 9.45 -4.05 -4.91
CA LEU A 14 9.86 -3.25 -3.76
C LEU A 14 9.50 -1.76 -3.94
N LEU A 15 9.67 -1.24 -5.15
CA LEU A 15 9.34 0.15 -5.46
C LEU A 15 7.83 0.40 -5.38
N MET A 16 7.00 -0.56 -5.82
CA MET A 16 5.55 -0.49 -5.68
C MET A 16 5.13 -0.56 -4.21
N LEU A 17 5.70 -1.47 -3.40
CA LEU A 17 5.42 -1.53 -1.96
C LEU A 17 5.78 -0.22 -1.26
N SER A 18 6.96 0.34 -1.57
CA SER A 18 7.38 1.66 -1.07
C SER A 18 6.41 2.76 -1.51
N GLY A 19 6.00 2.76 -2.78
CA GLY A 19 5.03 3.72 -3.33
C GLY A 19 3.68 3.68 -2.60
N ILE A 20 3.16 2.50 -2.28
CA ILE A 20 1.92 2.34 -1.52
C ILE A 20 2.04 2.97 -0.12
N VAL A 21 3.15 2.69 0.58
CA VAL A 21 3.42 3.20 1.93
C VAL A 21 3.60 4.72 1.91
N LEU A 22 4.42 5.23 0.99
CA LEU A 22 4.66 6.67 0.82
C LEU A 22 3.40 7.43 0.42
N GLY A 23 2.64 6.90 -0.55
CA GLY A 23 1.37 7.49 -0.96
C GLY A 23 0.35 7.50 0.19
N GLY A 24 0.25 6.42 0.94
CA GLY A 24 -0.59 6.35 2.14
C GLY A 24 -0.20 7.35 3.22
N PHE A 25 1.11 7.54 3.45
CA PHE A 25 1.65 8.51 4.39
C PHE A 25 1.34 9.96 3.97
N VAL A 26 1.55 10.29 2.69
CA VAL A 26 1.21 11.61 2.14
C VAL A 26 -0.29 11.88 2.29
N GLY A 27 -1.13 10.91 1.93
CA GLY A 27 -2.57 10.98 2.14
C GLY A 27 -2.91 11.27 3.59
N TYR A 28 -2.32 10.53 4.53
CA TYR A 28 -2.52 10.75 5.97
C TYR A 28 -2.15 12.16 6.41
N ALA A 29 -0.99 12.67 5.95
CA ALA A 29 -0.48 13.99 6.32
C ALA A 29 -1.40 15.14 5.86
N VAL A 30 -2.05 15.00 4.70
CA VAL A 30 -2.92 16.05 4.15
C VAL A 30 -4.41 15.89 4.50
N ARG A 31 -4.77 14.96 5.40
CA ARG A 31 -6.18 14.72 5.82
C ARG A 31 -6.91 15.95 6.31
N GLY A 32 -6.22 16.87 6.97
CA GLY A 32 -6.81 18.08 7.53
C GLY A 32 -7.10 19.19 6.51
N MET A 33 -6.66 19.04 5.26
CA MET A 33 -6.85 20.06 4.23
C MET A 33 -8.11 19.77 3.41
N GLN A 34 -9.07 20.71 3.41
CA GLN A 34 -10.37 20.59 2.73
C GLN A 34 -10.27 20.27 1.22
N TYR A 35 -9.18 20.66 0.57
CA TYR A 35 -8.92 20.38 -0.86
C TYR A 35 -8.35 18.99 -1.14
N PHE A 36 -7.74 18.34 -0.13
CA PHE A 36 -7.01 17.08 -0.28
C PHE A 36 -7.69 15.91 0.43
N THR A 37 -8.87 16.12 1.01
CA THR A 37 -9.67 15.08 1.69
C THR A 37 -9.91 13.87 0.78
N TRP A 38 -9.98 14.10 -0.54
CA TRP A 38 -10.20 13.04 -1.50
C TRP A 38 -9.06 12.02 -1.59
N LEU A 39 -7.81 12.42 -1.31
CA LEU A 39 -6.66 11.53 -1.30
C LEU A 39 -6.80 10.40 -0.27
N ASN A 40 -7.63 10.61 0.75
CA ASN A 40 -7.91 9.63 1.79
C ASN A 40 -9.14 8.76 1.53
N TYR A 41 -9.90 9.03 0.46
CA TYR A 41 -10.89 8.06 0.01
C TYR A 41 -10.19 6.76 -0.34
N GLY A 42 -10.70 5.68 0.22
CA GLY A 42 -10.09 4.37 0.11
C GLY A 42 -11.01 3.32 0.67
N GLN A 43 -10.83 2.11 0.16
CA GLN A 43 -11.57 0.95 0.64
C GLN A 43 -10.68 0.15 1.59
N GLU A 44 -11.28 -0.33 2.67
CA GLU A 44 -10.64 -1.24 3.60
C GLU A 44 -10.89 -2.67 3.14
N PHE A 45 -9.79 -3.36 2.82
CA PHE A 45 -9.77 -4.76 2.47
C PHE A 45 -9.26 -5.57 3.66
N GLY A 46 -9.77 -6.78 3.85
CA GLY A 46 -9.30 -7.67 4.89
C GLY A 46 -10.43 -8.36 5.64
N PHE A 47 -10.09 -8.97 6.76
CA PHE A 47 -11.04 -9.70 7.58
C PHE A 47 -11.99 -8.71 8.27
N LYS A 48 -13.24 -8.66 7.79
CA LYS A 48 -14.32 -7.86 8.40
C LYS A 48 -14.59 -8.33 9.83
N ASN A 49 -14.65 -9.65 10.01
CA ASN A 49 -14.71 -10.30 11.30
C ASN A 49 -13.36 -11.00 11.50
N PRO A 50 -12.56 -10.63 12.51
CA PRO A 50 -11.29 -11.28 12.75
C PRO A 50 -11.50 -12.76 13.05
N ILE A 51 -10.55 -13.60 12.65
CA ILE A 51 -10.62 -15.04 12.91
C ILE A 51 -10.18 -15.25 14.35
N ILE A 52 -11.13 -15.60 15.21
CA ILE A 52 -10.91 -15.81 16.64
C ILE A 52 -10.77 -17.31 16.87
N LEU A 53 -9.56 -17.74 17.25
CA LEU A 53 -9.30 -19.09 17.69
C LEU A 53 -9.31 -19.12 19.23
N ASN A 54 -10.33 -19.75 19.80
CA ASN A 54 -10.47 -19.90 21.25
C ASN A 54 -10.03 -21.31 21.66
N LEU A 55 -8.99 -21.41 22.50
CA LEU A 55 -8.43 -22.67 23.00
C LEU A 55 -8.92 -22.99 24.43
N GLY A 56 -9.89 -22.25 24.96
CA GLY A 56 -10.44 -22.39 26.32
C GLY A 56 -9.60 -21.73 27.42
N ILE A 57 -8.27 -21.80 27.33
CA ILE A 57 -7.33 -21.11 28.24
C ILE A 57 -6.76 -19.81 27.66
N MET A 58 -6.78 -19.67 26.34
CA MET A 58 -6.16 -18.58 25.60
C MET A 58 -6.91 -18.35 24.29
N THR A 59 -7.05 -17.08 23.90
CA THR A 59 -7.67 -16.69 22.63
C THR A 59 -6.63 -16.03 21.73
N ILE A 60 -6.52 -16.51 20.50
CA ILE A 60 -5.66 -15.93 19.46
C ILE A 60 -6.56 -15.32 18.39
N THR A 61 -6.41 -14.03 18.15
CA THR A 61 -7.21 -13.30 17.16
C THR A 61 -6.35 -12.92 15.96
N PHE A 62 -6.65 -13.51 14.81
CA PHE A 62 -6.00 -13.16 13.55
C PHE A 62 -6.82 -12.08 12.83
N GLY A 63 -6.28 -10.86 12.83
CA GLY A 63 -6.84 -9.72 12.10
C GLY A 63 -5.87 -9.24 11.03
N LEU A 64 -6.36 -9.05 9.81
CA LEU A 64 -5.63 -8.40 8.72
C LEU A 64 -6.56 -7.35 8.12
N LYS A 65 -6.14 -6.09 8.14
CA LYS A 65 -6.83 -4.97 7.50
C LYS A 65 -5.82 -4.17 6.68
N ILE A 66 -6.10 -4.01 5.40
CA ILE A 66 -5.31 -3.27 4.43
C ILE A 66 -6.21 -2.17 3.89
N LYS A 67 -5.89 -0.93 4.23
CA LYS A 67 -6.59 0.23 3.68
C LYS A 67 -5.83 0.75 2.47
N ILE A 68 -6.45 0.67 1.30
CA ILE A 68 -5.87 1.24 0.07
C ILE A 68 -6.59 2.56 -0.21
N THR A 69 -5.86 3.67 -0.14
CA THR A 69 -6.37 5.01 -0.45
C THR A 69 -6.00 5.44 -1.86
N LEU A 70 -6.70 6.45 -2.38
CA LEU A 70 -6.35 7.10 -3.65
C LEU A 70 -4.91 7.62 -3.64
N ALA A 71 -4.43 8.14 -2.50
CA ALA A 71 -3.03 8.54 -2.33
C ALA A 71 -2.05 7.36 -2.52
N SER A 72 -2.36 6.19 -1.97
CA SER A 72 -1.57 4.97 -2.18
C SER A 72 -1.54 4.55 -3.65
N ILE A 73 -2.67 4.65 -4.36
CA ILE A 73 -2.76 4.35 -5.80
C ILE A 73 -1.85 5.31 -6.59
N LEU A 74 -1.87 6.61 -6.28
CA LEU A 74 -0.96 7.58 -6.91
C LEU A 74 0.50 7.25 -6.63
N GLY A 75 0.83 6.84 -5.42
CA GLY A 75 2.17 6.38 -5.07
C GLY A 75 2.65 5.20 -5.91
N VAL A 76 1.78 4.22 -6.18
CA VAL A 76 2.06 3.10 -7.10
C VAL A 76 2.32 3.58 -8.52
N VAL A 77 1.48 4.48 -9.04
CA VAL A 77 1.64 5.04 -10.39
C VAL A 77 3.01 5.72 -10.52
N ILE A 78 3.39 6.54 -9.54
CA ILE A 78 4.70 7.20 -9.49
C ILE A 78 5.83 6.17 -9.47
N SER A 79 5.72 5.11 -8.66
CA SER A 79 6.70 4.03 -8.64
C SER A 79 6.87 3.39 -10.03
N ILE A 80 5.80 3.10 -10.75
CA ILE A 80 5.89 2.54 -12.10
C ILE A 80 6.63 3.49 -13.06
N PHE A 81 6.38 4.80 -12.98
CA PHE A 81 7.09 5.80 -13.77
C PHE A 81 8.58 5.87 -13.43
N VAL A 82 8.92 5.84 -12.14
CA VAL A 82 10.32 5.84 -11.67
C VAL A 82 11.04 4.58 -12.14
N TYR A 83 10.40 3.41 -12.01
CA TYR A 83 10.98 2.15 -12.50
C TYR A 83 11.20 2.14 -14.02
N LYS A 84 10.30 2.74 -14.79
CA LYS A 84 10.49 2.89 -16.25
C LYS A 84 11.70 3.75 -16.62
N LYS A 85 12.11 4.66 -15.72
CA LYS A 85 13.23 5.58 -15.93
C LYS A 85 14.58 5.04 -15.43
N ILE A 86 14.55 3.96 -14.64
CA ILE A 86 15.72 3.20 -14.16
C ILE A 86 16.10 2.15 -15.21
#